data_AF-A0A3D1H008-F1
#
_entry.id   AF-A0A3D1H008-F1
#
_cell.length_a   1.000
_cell.length_b   1.000
_cell.length_c   1.000
_cell.angle_alpha   90.00
_cell.angle_beta   90.00
_cell.angle_gamma   90.00
#
_symmetry.space_group_name_H-M   'P 1'
#
loop_
_entity.id
_entity.type
_entity.pdbx_description
1 polymer ?
#
loop_
_entity_poly.entity_id
_entity_poly.type
_entity_poly.pdbx_seq_one_letter_code
_entity_poly.pdbx_strand_id
1 'polypeptide(L)'
;MRTTEFEAKKEQAVKLSVLWAKTGLRELSMRDAVNDYIEATGANHAIDNDEQAILYGRRAVALRVSIEAINSLNKDELQRLDRKLMEIVSEDMPRQQHGLHR
;
A
#
# COMPACT_ATOMS: atom_id res chain seq x y z
N MET A 1 11.79 -18.50 7.81
CA MET A 1 11.37 -17.41 8.71
C MET A 1 10.99 -16.10 7.99
N ARG A 2 11.38 -15.86 6.73
CA ARG A 2 11.04 -14.63 5.97
C ARG A 2 9.58 -14.54 5.47
N THR A 3 8.92 -15.68 5.28
CA THR A 3 7.54 -15.73 4.77
C THR A 3 6.50 -15.32 5.80
N THR A 4 6.73 -15.58 7.09
CA THR A 4 5.77 -15.29 8.16
C THR A 4 5.60 -13.80 8.42
N GLU A 5 6.69 -13.02 8.39
CA GLU A 5 6.64 -11.57 8.57
C GLU A 5 6.01 -10.86 7.37
N PHE A 6 6.32 -11.31 6.16
CA PHE A 6 5.71 -10.79 4.94
C PHE A 6 4.20 -11.03 4.92
N GLU A 7 3.75 -12.25 5.21
CA GLU A 7 2.33 -12.59 5.25
C GLU A 7 1.60 -11.83 6.37
N ALA A 8 2.24 -11.63 7.53
CA ALA A 8 1.68 -10.83 8.61
C ALA A 8 1.45 -9.37 8.21
N LYS A 9 2.40 -8.75 7.49
CA LYS A 9 2.24 -7.38 6.95
C LYS A 9 1.11 -7.30 5.94
N LYS A 10 0.99 -8.28 5.04
CA LYS A 10 -0.12 -8.38 4.09
C LYS A 10 -1.46 -8.46 4.83
N GLU A 11 -1.58 -9.39 5.79
CA GLU A 11 -2.81 -9.59 6.55
C GLU A 11 -3.20 -8.33 7.32
N GLN A 12 -2.23 -7.66 7.94
CA GLN A 12 -2.46 -6.41 8.67
C GLN A 12 -2.93 -5.29 7.75
N ALA A 13 -2.29 -5.11 6.59
CA ALA A 13 -2.70 -4.12 5.60
C ALA A 13 -4.14 -4.35 5.12
N VAL A 14 -4.52 -5.60 4.81
CA VAL A 14 -5.88 -5.97 4.40
C VAL A 14 -6.87 -5.73 5.54
N LYS A 15 -6.57 -6.19 6.75
CA LYS A 15 -7.45 -6.05 7.92
C LYS A 15 -7.76 -4.60 8.25
N LEU A 16 -6.75 -3.74 8.26
CA LEU A 16 -6.95 -2.31 8.54
C LEU A 16 -7.62 -1.58 7.38
N SER A 17 -7.35 -1.99 6.14
CA SER A 17 -8.05 -1.48 4.96
C SER A 17 -9.56 -1.76 5.02
N VAL A 18 -9.95 -2.99 5.34
CA VAL A 18 -11.36 -3.37 5.52
C VAL A 18 -12.00 -2.60 6.69
N LEU A 19 -11.31 -2.49 7.81
CA LEU A 19 -11.81 -1.75 8.97
C LEU A 19 -12.06 -0.27 8.64
N TRP A 20 -11.09 0.39 8.01
CA TRP A 20 -11.22 1.79 7.62
C TRP A 20 -12.32 1.98 6.57
N ALA A 21 -12.40 1.11 5.55
CA ALA A 21 -13.42 1.22 4.51
C ALA A 21 -14.85 1.19 5.09
N LYS A 22 -15.10 0.28 6.05
CA LYS A 22 -16.38 0.12 6.75
C LYS A 22 -16.71 1.26 7.71
N THR A 23 -15.73 1.75 8.46
CA THR A 23 -15.98 2.61 9.62
C THR A 23 -15.53 4.06 9.45
N GLY A 24 -14.65 4.33 8.49
CA GLY A 24 -13.93 5.60 8.35
C GLY A 24 -12.87 5.86 9.43
N LEU A 25 -12.68 4.93 10.38
CA LEU A 25 -11.77 5.11 11.53
C LEU A 25 -10.37 4.55 11.24
N ARG A 26 -9.38 5.05 11.99
CA ARG A 26 -7.98 4.56 11.96
C ARG A 26 -7.30 4.71 10.59
N GLU A 27 -7.59 5.79 9.87
CA GLU A 27 -6.98 6.06 8.57
C GLU A 27 -5.46 6.05 8.61
N LEU A 28 -4.85 6.73 9.60
CA LEU A 28 -3.39 6.77 9.76
C LEU A 28 -2.81 5.36 9.94
N SER A 29 -3.38 4.55 10.83
CA SER A 29 -2.91 3.18 11.05
C SER A 29 -3.08 2.29 9.81
N MET A 30 -4.15 2.49 9.05
CA MET A 30 -4.36 1.79 7.77
C MET A 30 -3.31 2.22 6.74
N ARG A 31 -3.06 3.52 6.61
CA ARG A 31 -2.03 4.09 5.72
C ARG A 31 -0.63 3.55 6.08
N ASP A 32 -0.27 3.52 7.35
CA ASP A 32 1.01 2.97 7.82
C ASP A 32 1.15 1.49 7.45
N ALA A 33 0.12 0.67 7.70
CA ALA A 33 0.17 -0.76 7.39
C ALA A 33 0.25 -1.05 5.89
N VAL A 34 -0.44 -0.27 5.06
CA VAL A 34 -0.34 -0.39 3.60
C VAL A 34 1.09 -0.03 3.14
N ASN A 35 1.68 1.05 3.65
CA ASN A 35 3.06 1.42 3.33
C ASN A 35 4.09 0.38 3.83
N ASP A 36 3.89 -0.19 5.02
CA ASP A 36 4.74 -1.26 5.55
C ASP A 36 4.72 -2.51 4.66
N TYR A 37 3.56 -2.83 4.10
CA TYR A 37 3.41 -3.94 3.15
C TYR A 37 4.05 -3.62 1.81
N ILE A 38 3.86 -2.40 1.27
CA ILE A 38 4.54 -1.93 0.05
C ILE A 38 6.08 -1.98 0.20
N GLU A 39 6.62 -1.56 1.34
CA GLU A 39 8.06 -1.65 1.58
C GLU A 39 8.52 -3.11 1.61
N ALA A 40 7.75 -3.99 2.28
CA ALA A 40 8.08 -5.40 2.37
C ALA A 40 8.04 -6.14 1.02
N THR A 41 7.32 -5.64 0.01
CA THR A 41 7.37 -6.19 -1.35
C THR A 41 8.55 -5.66 -2.17
N GLY A 42 9.30 -4.67 -1.64
CA GLY A 42 10.36 -3.98 -2.38
C GLY A 42 9.83 -3.00 -3.44
N ALA A 43 8.55 -2.65 -3.41
CA ALA A 43 7.93 -1.81 -4.44
C ALA A 43 8.39 -0.34 -4.41
N ASN A 44 9.13 0.06 -3.37
CA ASN A 44 9.78 1.36 -3.25
C ASN A 44 11.16 1.42 -3.92
N HIS A 45 11.64 0.32 -4.50
CA HIS A 45 12.96 0.22 -5.10
C HIS A 45 12.85 -0.12 -6.59
N ALA A 46 13.49 0.70 -7.43
CA ALA A 46 13.61 0.47 -8.87
C ALA A 46 15.04 0.76 -9.34
N ILE A 47 15.41 0.23 -10.50
CA ILE A 47 16.68 0.59 -11.15
C ILE A 47 16.67 2.10 -11.42
N ASP A 48 17.80 2.76 -11.15
CA ASP A 48 17.99 4.21 -11.29
C ASP A 48 17.00 5.08 -10.50
N ASN A 49 16.32 4.51 -9.49
CA ASN A 49 15.22 5.17 -8.78
C ASN A 49 14.12 5.69 -9.71
N ASP A 50 13.81 4.99 -10.81
CA ASP A 50 12.72 5.36 -11.72
C ASP A 50 11.39 5.49 -10.96
N GLU A 51 10.92 6.73 -10.82
CA GLU A 51 9.70 7.07 -10.07
C GLU A 51 8.47 6.41 -10.69
N GLN A 52 8.41 6.25 -12.01
CA GLN A 52 7.29 5.59 -12.67
C GLN A 52 7.29 4.10 -12.37
N ALA A 53 8.46 3.46 -12.40
CA ALA A 53 8.58 2.05 -12.04
C ALA A 53 8.18 1.80 -10.57
N ILE A 54 8.61 2.68 -9.65
CA ILE A 54 8.19 2.66 -8.24
C ILE A 54 6.67 2.85 -8.13
N LEU A 55 6.10 3.84 -8.83
CA LEU A 55 4.67 4.11 -8.81
C LEU A 55 3.86 2.89 -9.30
N TYR A 56 4.28 2.24 -10.38
CA TYR A 56 3.63 1.03 -10.89
C TYR A 56 3.74 -0.15 -9.91
N GLY A 57 4.90 -0.32 -9.28
CA GLY A 57 5.10 -1.33 -8.23
C GLY A 57 4.15 -1.11 -7.05
N ARG A 58 4.11 0.12 -6.52
CA ARG A 58 3.20 0.50 -5.43
C ARG A 58 1.73 0.27 -5.82
N ARG A 59 1.34 0.66 -7.04
CA ARG A 59 -0.01 0.45 -7.55
C ARG A 59 -0.39 -1.03 -7.63
N ALA A 60 0.52 -1.90 -8.06
CA ALA A 60 0.27 -3.34 -8.11
C ALA A 60 0.01 -3.92 -6.72
N VAL A 61 0.76 -3.48 -5.71
CA VAL A 61 0.58 -3.90 -4.31
C VAL A 61 -0.75 -3.38 -3.74
N ALA A 62 -1.09 -2.11 -4.00
CA ALA A 62 -2.36 -1.53 -3.61
C ALA A 62 -3.55 -2.28 -4.21
N LEU A 63 -3.52 -2.59 -5.51
CA LEU A 63 -4.57 -3.39 -6.16
C LEU A 63 -4.70 -4.79 -5.54
N ARG A 64 -3.59 -5.39 -5.10
CA ARG A 64 -3.62 -6.66 -4.37
C ARG A 64 -4.39 -6.54 -3.05
N VAL A 65 -4.22 -5.45 -2.31
CA VAL A 65 -4.99 -5.18 -1.08
C VAL A 65 -6.49 -5.08 -1.38
N SER A 66 -6.87 -4.34 -2.45
CA SER A 66 -8.28 -4.25 -2.88
C SER A 66 -8.89 -5.61 -3.23
N ILE A 67 -8.16 -6.46 -3.97
CA ILE A 67 -8.61 -7.80 -4.36
C ILE A 67 -8.85 -8.68 -3.12
N GLU A 68 -7.93 -8.67 -2.16
CA GLU A 68 -8.07 -9.45 -0.92
C GLU A 68 -9.24 -8.94 -0.06
N ALA A 69 -9.58 -7.65 -0.14
CA ALA A 69 -10.68 -7.03 0.59
C ALA A 69 -12.06 -7.22 -0.07
N ILE A 70 -12.14 -7.63 -1.35
CA ILE A 70 -13.36 -7.57 -2.16
C ILE A 70 -14.55 -8.32 -1.55
N ASN A 71 -14.29 -9.49 -0.95
CA ASN A 71 -15.33 -10.33 -0.36
C ASN A 71 -15.80 -9.82 1.02
N SER A 72 -15.12 -8.81 1.57
CA SER A 72 -15.43 -8.24 2.89
C SER A 72 -16.18 -6.92 2.81
N LEU A 73 -16.25 -6.29 1.64
CA LEU A 73 -16.74 -4.92 1.45
C LEU A 73 -17.93 -4.88 0.48
N ASN A 74 -18.85 -3.94 0.70
CA ASN A 74 -19.83 -3.59 -0.32
C ASN A 74 -19.22 -2.68 -1.41
N LYS A 75 -20.00 -2.41 -2.46
CA LYS A 75 -19.54 -1.61 -3.62
C LYS A 75 -19.00 -0.23 -3.22
N ASP A 76 -19.68 0.49 -2.34
CA ASP A 76 -19.32 1.86 -1.98
C ASP A 76 -18.09 1.89 -1.05
N GLU A 77 -18.00 0.92 -0.12
CA GLU A 77 -16.84 0.73 0.73
C GLU A 77 -15.60 0.38 -0.09
N LEU A 78 -15.73 -0.51 -1.09
CA LEU A 78 -14.64 -0.88 -1.98
C LEU A 78 -14.19 0.30 -2.84
N GLN A 79 -15.12 1.06 -3.43
CA GLN A 79 -14.79 2.27 -4.18
C GLN A 79 -14.11 3.35 -3.33
N ARG A 80 -14.47 3.43 -2.04
CA ARG A 80 -13.78 4.30 -1.08
C ARG A 80 -12.36 3.81 -0.82
N LEU A 81 -12.19 2.50 -0.60
CA LEU A 81 -10.88 1.88 -0.42
C LEU A 81 -9.98 2.10 -1.63
N ASP A 82 -10.45 1.82 -2.85
CA ASP A 82 -9.67 1.98 -4.07
C ASP A 82 -9.15 3.41 -4.24
N ARG A 83 -9.99 4.42 -4.00
CA ARG A 83 -9.57 5.82 -4.07
C ARG A 83 -8.46 6.13 -3.06
N LYS A 84 -8.65 5.73 -1.80
CA LYS A 84 -7.67 5.98 -0.74
C LYS A 84 -6.35 5.25 -0.99
N LEU A 85 -6.39 4.04 -1.54
CA LEU A 85 -5.19 3.31 -1.90
C LEU A 85 -4.42 4.01 -3.03
N MET A 86 -5.10 4.59 -4.03
CA MET A 86 -4.43 5.38 -5.07
C MET A 86 -3.86 6.70 -4.54
N GLU A 87 -4.50 7.32 -3.54
CA GLU A 87 -3.92 8.45 -2.80
C GLU A 87 -2.62 8.03 -2.10
N ILE A 88 -2.62 6.93 -1.34
CA ILE A 88 -1.41 6.39 -0.67
C ILE A 88 -0.30 6.09 -1.66
N VAL A 89 -0.63 5.46 -2.80
CA VAL A 89 0.35 5.14 -3.85
C VAL A 89 1.08 6.40 -4.33
N SER A 90 0.37 7.53 -4.43
CA SER A 90 0.90 8.77 -5.02
C SER A 90 1.51 9.71 -3.97
N GLU A 91 0.86 9.86 -2.81
CA GLU A 91 1.24 10.83 -1.77
C GLU A 91 2.40 10.34 -0.90
N ASP A 92 2.49 9.03 -0.67
CA ASP A 92 3.47 8.43 0.24
C ASP A 92 4.67 7.83 -0.53
N MET A 93 4.96 8.36 -1.72
CA MET A 93 6.14 8.00 -2.49
C MET A 93 7.42 8.24 -1.69
N PRO A 94 8.42 7.34 -1.75
CA PRO A 94 9.70 7.56 -1.09
C PRO A 94 10.34 8.83 -1.65
N ARG A 95 10.75 9.75 -0.76
CA ARG A 95 11.44 10.97 -1.17
C ARG A 95 12.80 10.61 -1.75
N GLN A 96 13.07 11.04 -2.98
CA GLN A 96 14.39 10.84 -3.58
C GLN A 96 15.44 11.60 -2.77
N GLN A 97 16.33 10.87 -2.09
CA GLN A 97 17.63 11.42 -1.73
C GLN A 97 18.43 11.48 -3.02
N HIS A 98 18.38 12.61 -3.71
CA HIS A 98 19.32 12.90 -4.77
C HIS A 98 20.72 12.80 -4.15
N GLY A 99 21.40 11.69 -4.39
CA GLY A 99 22.81 11.56 -4.06
C GLY A 99 23.52 12.72 -4.74
N LEU A 100 24.19 13.57 -3.96
CA LEU A 100 25.21 14.46 -4.49
C LEU A 100 26.26 13.56 -5.16
N HIS A 101 26.15 13.36 -6.46
CA HIS A 101 27.22 12.77 -7.25
C HIS A 101 28.42 13.71 -7.13
N ARG A 102 29.41 13.29 -6.33
CA ARG A 102 30.77 13.85 -6.35
C ARG A 102 31.57 13.19 -7.45
#